data_AF-A0A1H1WDM0-F1
#
_entry.id   AF-A0A1H1WDM0-F1
#
_cell.length_a   1.000
_cell.length_b   1.000
_cell.length_c   1.000
_cell.angle_alpha   90.00
_cell.angle_beta   90.00
_cell.angle_gamma   90.00
#
_symmetry.space_group_name_H-M   'P 1'
#
loop_
_entity.id
_entity.type
_entity.pdbx_description
1 polymer ?
#
loop_
_entity_poly.entity_id
_entity_poly.type
_entity_poly.pdbx_seq_one_letter_code
_entity_poly.pdbx_strand_id
1 'polypeptide(L)'
;MPLAAHEYDRRLALYRARVRGYPDADPSYDARWRQWCRDLLAHGGELVVPPGSPDGDLDALLSTSTVFTGARRVAAGDDGDCHGNVARLWIDGAVPAIGTGYALSPDGLWRQHSWALDADGTLVETTEPRTAYVGIVLPAGPPTMQFAGSNAQAHLKSVLAARGPRAQQLIAMIRSLMNP
;
A
#
# COMPACT_ATOMS: atom_id res chain seq x y z
N MET A 1 8.36 -21.27 -6.54
CA MET A 1 8.24 -22.71 -6.21
C MET A 1 7.51 -22.80 -4.88
N PRO A 2 6.65 -23.82 -4.68
CA PRO A 2 5.98 -24.04 -3.40
C PRO A 2 6.98 -24.07 -2.23
N LEU A 3 6.64 -23.44 -1.10
CA LEU A 3 7.40 -23.59 0.14
C LEU A 3 7.39 -25.06 0.56
N ALA A 4 8.53 -25.52 1.11
CA ALA A 4 8.56 -26.82 1.76
C ALA A 4 7.63 -26.80 2.99
N ALA A 5 6.94 -27.90 3.27
CA ALA A 5 5.94 -27.97 4.35
C ALA A 5 6.45 -27.48 5.71
N HIS A 6 7.67 -27.88 6.10
CA HIS A 6 8.28 -27.44 7.35
C HIS A 6 8.56 -25.93 7.40
N GLU A 7 8.89 -25.33 6.26
CA GLU A 7 9.12 -23.89 6.14
C GLU A 7 7.80 -23.12 6.18
N TYR A 8 6.77 -23.63 5.51
CA TYR A 8 5.41 -23.10 5.58
C TYR A 8 4.92 -23.04 7.03
N ASP A 9 4.98 -24.16 7.75
CA ASP A 9 4.52 -24.24 9.15
C ASP A 9 5.28 -23.28 10.06
N ARG A 10 6.61 -23.20 9.89
CA ARG A 10 7.47 -22.28 10.64
C ARG A 10 7.09 -20.82 10.39
N ARG A 11 6.92 -20.42 9.12
CA ARG A 11 6.55 -19.04 8.75
C ARG A 11 5.14 -18.70 9.24
N LEU A 12 4.19 -19.61 9.06
CA LEU A 12 2.81 -19.42 9.52
C LEU A 12 2.73 -19.22 11.03
N ALA A 13 3.47 -20.02 11.81
CA ALA A 13 3.55 -19.86 13.26
C ALA A 13 4.13 -18.49 13.64
N LEU A 14 5.23 -18.07 13.00
CA LEU A 14 5.84 -16.75 13.21
C LEU A 14 4.87 -15.61 12.88
N TYR A 15 4.15 -15.69 11.77
CA TYR A 15 3.23 -14.66 11.33
C TYR A 15 2.03 -14.52 12.26
N ARG A 16 1.47 -15.65 12.71
CA ARG A 16 0.40 -15.65 13.73
C ARG A 16 0.88 -15.05 15.05
N ALA A 17 2.11 -15.37 15.47
CA ALA A 17 2.68 -14.80 16.68
C ALA A 17 2.86 -13.28 16.55
N ARG A 18 3.31 -12.78 15.40
CA ARG A 18 3.42 -11.32 15.14
C ARG A 18 2.06 -10.63 15.27
N VAL A 19 1.04 -11.13 14.58
CA VAL A 19 -0.30 -10.51 14.56
C VAL A 19 -0.91 -10.45 15.95
N ARG A 20 -0.78 -11.53 16.73
CA ARG A 20 -1.26 -11.58 18.13
C ARG A 20 -0.45 -10.67 19.07
N GLY A 21 0.78 -10.35 18.70
CA GLY A 21 1.70 -9.52 19.48
C GLY A 21 1.68 -8.05 19.08
N TYR A 22 0.80 -7.61 18.17
CA TYR A 22 0.72 -6.21 17.82
C TYR A 22 0.29 -5.36 19.03
N PRO A 23 1.02 -4.29 19.35
CA PRO A 23 0.56 -3.32 20.33
C PRO A 23 -0.70 -2.63 19.80
N ASP A 24 -1.63 -2.30 20.69
CA ASP A 24 -2.82 -1.50 20.41
C ASP A 24 -3.80 -2.08 19.37
N ALA A 25 -3.62 -3.34 18.95
CA ALA A 25 -4.60 -4.03 18.12
C ALA A 25 -5.85 -4.33 18.94
N ASP A 26 -7.03 -3.98 18.41
CA ASP A 26 -8.28 -4.35 19.05
C ASP A 26 -8.47 -5.88 19.04
N PRO A 27 -9.29 -6.44 19.95
CA PRO A 27 -9.46 -7.89 20.08
C PRO A 27 -9.95 -8.61 18.81
N SER A 28 -10.56 -7.89 17.85
CA SER A 28 -11.05 -8.46 16.61
C SER A 28 -10.03 -8.44 15.46
N TYR A 29 -8.90 -7.74 15.62
CA TYR A 29 -7.89 -7.56 14.57
C TYR A 29 -7.38 -8.91 14.04
N ASP A 30 -7.03 -9.86 14.91
CA ASP A 30 -6.54 -11.19 14.48
C ASP A 30 -7.57 -11.95 13.64
N ALA A 31 -8.87 -11.80 13.92
CA ALA A 31 -9.93 -12.42 13.12
C ALA A 31 -10.07 -11.76 11.74
N ARG A 32 -10.07 -10.42 11.70
CA ARG A 32 -10.11 -9.63 10.46
C ARG A 32 -8.88 -9.88 9.59
N TRP A 33 -7.70 -9.92 10.19
CA TRP A 33 -6.45 -10.25 9.51
C TRP A 33 -6.49 -11.65 8.89
N ARG A 34 -7.01 -12.66 9.61
CA ARG A 34 -7.16 -14.01 9.05
C ARG A 34 -8.17 -14.07 7.90
N GLN A 35 -9.23 -13.26 7.96
CA GLN A 35 -10.15 -13.12 6.83
C GLN A 35 -9.42 -12.54 5.63
N TRP A 36 -8.68 -11.45 5.82
CA TRP A 36 -7.90 -10.83 4.76
C TRP A 36 -6.87 -11.77 4.13
N CYS A 37 -6.18 -12.56 4.96
CA CYS A 37 -5.30 -13.62 4.46
C CYS A 37 -6.01 -14.61 3.56
N ARG A 38 -7.24 -15.03 3.89
CA ARG A 38 -8.02 -15.95 3.04
C ARG A 38 -8.38 -15.30 1.71
N ASP A 39 -8.79 -14.03 1.75
CA ASP A 39 -9.21 -13.28 0.56
C ASP A 39 -8.03 -13.15 -0.42
N LEU A 40 -6.84 -12.77 0.06
CA LEU A 40 -5.63 -12.71 -0.76
C LEU A 40 -5.22 -14.08 -1.32
N LEU A 41 -5.23 -15.13 -0.49
CA LEU A 41 -4.82 -16.47 -0.91
C LEU A 41 -5.78 -17.10 -1.92
N ALA A 42 -7.04 -16.63 -2.01
CA ALA A 42 -7.96 -17.02 -3.08
C ALA A 42 -7.47 -16.58 -4.48
N HIS A 43 -6.56 -15.60 -4.54
CA HIS A 43 -5.92 -15.13 -5.77
C HIS A 43 -4.54 -15.76 -6.01
N GLY A 44 -4.18 -16.79 -5.24
CA GLY A 44 -2.90 -17.51 -5.32
C GLY A 44 -1.91 -17.11 -4.22
N GLY A 45 -0.68 -17.60 -4.35
CA GLY A 45 0.33 -17.49 -3.29
C GLY A 45 0.14 -18.51 -2.17
N GLU A 46 0.95 -18.39 -1.13
CA GLU A 46 1.06 -19.40 -0.06
C GLU A 46 0.85 -18.79 1.32
N LEU A 47 1.43 -17.63 1.57
CA LEU A 47 1.31 -16.93 2.84
C LEU A 47 1.22 -15.42 2.62
N VAL A 48 0.59 -14.75 3.58
CA VAL A 48 0.56 -13.29 3.67
C VAL A 48 1.52 -12.86 4.77
N VAL A 49 2.47 -12.00 4.43
CA VAL A 49 3.45 -11.46 5.37
C VAL A 49 2.77 -10.34 6.17
N PRO A 50 2.60 -10.50 7.50
CA PRO A 50 2.02 -9.45 8.32
C PRO A 50 2.95 -8.23 8.40
N PRO A 51 2.42 -7.00 8.26
CA PRO A 51 3.20 -5.76 8.35
C PRO A 51 3.88 -5.57 9.71
N GLY A 52 4.65 -4.50 9.87
CA GLY A 52 5.35 -4.21 11.15
C GLY A 52 4.41 -3.87 12.31
N SER A 53 3.23 -3.35 12.00
CA SER A 53 2.18 -2.90 12.93
C SER A 53 0.81 -3.28 12.36
N PRO A 54 -0.31 -3.10 13.12
CA PRO A 54 -1.65 -3.23 12.55
C PRO A 54 -1.81 -2.41 11.26
N ASP A 55 -2.42 -3.01 10.24
CA ASP A 55 -2.71 -2.35 8.98
C ASP A 55 -3.90 -1.41 9.16
N GLY A 56 -3.66 -0.11 9.00
CA GLY A 56 -4.68 0.92 9.18
C GLY A 56 -5.79 0.88 8.14
N ASP A 57 -5.53 0.25 6.97
CA ASP A 57 -6.48 0.15 5.87
C ASP A 57 -7.26 -1.17 5.89
N LEU A 58 -7.06 -2.05 6.88
CA LEU A 58 -7.61 -3.41 6.91
C LEU A 58 -9.13 -3.47 6.70
N ASP A 59 -9.90 -2.56 7.31
CA ASP A 59 -11.37 -2.52 7.13
C ASP A 59 -11.78 -2.09 5.72
N ALA A 60 -11.06 -1.13 5.15
CA ALA A 60 -11.31 -0.69 3.79
C ALA A 60 -10.93 -1.80 2.78
N LEU A 61 -9.82 -2.51 3.03
CA LEU A 61 -9.38 -3.66 2.23
C LEU A 61 -10.42 -4.79 2.26
N LEU A 62 -10.92 -5.15 3.44
CA LEU A 62 -11.94 -6.19 3.60
C LEU A 62 -13.28 -5.82 2.93
N SER A 63 -13.64 -4.54 2.87
CA SER A 63 -14.94 -4.11 2.34
C SER A 63 -14.92 -3.74 0.86
N THR A 64 -13.81 -3.21 0.34
CA THR A 64 -13.78 -2.53 -0.96
C THR A 64 -12.56 -2.84 -1.83
N SER A 65 -11.73 -3.81 -1.44
CA SER A 65 -10.58 -4.17 -2.27
C SER A 65 -10.98 -4.67 -3.65
N THR A 66 -10.10 -4.43 -4.62
CA THR A 66 -10.20 -4.93 -5.98
C THR A 66 -8.88 -5.55 -6.41
N VAL A 67 -8.94 -6.45 -7.39
CA VAL A 67 -7.77 -7.06 -8.01
C VAL A 67 -7.34 -6.20 -9.20
N PHE A 68 -6.08 -5.77 -9.22
CA PHE A 68 -5.52 -5.03 -10.34
C PHE A 68 -4.78 -5.99 -11.26
N THR A 69 -5.40 -6.34 -12.39
CA THR A 69 -4.89 -7.27 -13.41
C THR A 69 -4.57 -6.59 -14.75
N GLY A 70 -4.70 -5.26 -14.80
CA GLY A 70 -4.58 -4.46 -16.03
C GLY A 70 -3.14 -4.26 -16.53
N ALA A 71 -3.02 -3.38 -17.53
CA ALA A 71 -1.73 -2.94 -18.04
C ALA A 71 -0.87 -2.36 -16.91
N ARG A 72 0.44 -2.64 -16.98
CA ARG A 72 1.41 -2.15 -16.02
C ARG A 72 2.60 -1.52 -16.72
N ARG A 73 3.11 -0.43 -16.15
CA ARG A 73 4.43 0.11 -16.48
C ARG A 73 5.27 0.23 -15.22
N VAL A 74 6.58 0.23 -15.41
CA VAL A 74 7.54 0.46 -14.33
C VAL A 74 8.01 1.91 -14.41
N ALA A 75 7.98 2.61 -13.28
CA ALA A 75 8.67 3.88 -13.10
C ALA A 75 9.89 3.66 -12.19
N ALA A 76 10.97 4.39 -12.44
CA ALA A 76 12.14 4.32 -11.58
C ALA A 76 11.78 4.84 -10.17
N GLY A 77 12.30 4.17 -9.15
CA GLY A 77 12.14 4.51 -7.74
C GLY A 77 13.23 3.84 -6.90
N ASP A 78 13.29 4.18 -5.61
CA ASP A 78 14.23 3.56 -4.69
C ASP A 78 13.78 2.14 -4.33
N ASP A 79 14.71 1.18 -4.31
CA ASP A 79 14.42 -0.22 -4.01
C ASP A 79 13.79 -0.38 -2.63
N GLY A 80 12.64 -1.07 -2.58
CA GLY A 80 11.92 -1.32 -1.32
C GLY A 80 11.18 -0.11 -0.74
N ASP A 81 11.27 1.09 -1.33
CA ASP A 81 10.57 2.30 -0.87
C ASP A 81 9.26 2.54 -1.64
N CYS A 82 8.44 1.49 -1.81
CA CYS A 82 7.23 1.57 -2.65
C CYS A 82 6.26 2.68 -2.20
N HIS A 83 6.07 2.86 -0.89
CA HIS A 83 5.22 3.93 -0.35
C HIS A 83 5.80 5.32 -0.61
N GLY A 84 7.10 5.52 -0.39
CA GLY A 84 7.77 6.80 -0.62
C GLY A 84 7.80 7.17 -2.11
N ASN A 85 8.09 6.20 -2.98
CA ASN A 85 8.15 6.41 -4.43
C ASN A 85 6.80 6.90 -4.99
N VAL A 86 5.71 6.20 -4.68
CA VAL A 86 4.37 6.58 -5.19
C VAL A 86 3.87 7.88 -4.57
N ALA A 87 4.23 8.14 -3.30
CA ALA A 87 3.95 9.41 -2.65
C ALA A 87 4.66 10.58 -3.35
N ARG A 88 5.94 10.44 -3.72
CA ARG A 88 6.70 11.45 -4.48
C ARG A 88 6.07 11.70 -5.85
N LEU A 89 5.76 10.65 -6.61
CA LEU A 89 5.10 10.76 -7.91
C LEU A 89 3.76 11.53 -7.81
N TRP A 90 2.96 11.23 -6.79
CA TRP A 90 1.70 11.94 -6.58
C TRP A 90 1.92 13.39 -6.15
N ILE A 91 2.85 13.65 -5.22
CA ILE A 91 3.20 15.02 -4.77
C ILE A 91 3.63 15.88 -5.96
N ASP A 92 4.43 15.33 -6.88
CA ASP A 92 4.90 16.01 -8.08
C ASP A 92 3.81 16.20 -9.14
N GLY A 93 2.67 15.54 -8.98
CA GLY A 93 1.56 15.57 -9.94
C GLY A 93 1.81 14.69 -11.17
N ALA A 94 2.78 13.78 -11.11
CA ALA A 94 3.11 12.85 -12.19
C ALA A 94 2.06 11.74 -12.36
N VAL A 95 1.31 11.45 -11.30
CA VAL A 95 0.23 10.45 -11.28
C VAL A 95 -0.99 10.99 -10.53
N PRO A 96 -2.23 10.70 -10.99
CA PRO A 96 -3.44 11.22 -10.36
C PRO A 96 -3.83 10.50 -9.07
N ALA A 97 -3.47 9.23 -8.89
CA ALA A 97 -3.96 8.40 -7.80
C ALA A 97 -2.90 7.43 -7.23
N ILE A 98 -3.12 7.05 -5.98
CA ILE A 98 -2.31 6.07 -5.23
C ILE A 98 -3.19 4.87 -4.89
N GLY A 99 -2.70 3.68 -5.18
CA GLY A 99 -3.22 2.41 -4.67
C GLY A 99 -2.39 1.92 -3.48
N THR A 100 -3.05 1.32 -2.50
CA THR A 100 -2.43 0.67 -1.34
C THR A 100 -3.10 -0.68 -1.08
N GLY A 101 -2.34 -1.65 -0.60
CA GLY A 101 -2.83 -2.98 -0.30
C GLY A 101 -1.70 -3.99 -0.27
N TYR A 102 -1.89 -5.12 -0.97
CA TYR A 102 -0.95 -6.22 -0.97
C TYR A 102 -0.60 -6.64 -2.40
N ALA A 103 0.67 -6.98 -2.61
CA ALA A 103 1.15 -7.50 -3.87
C ALA A 103 1.77 -8.90 -3.72
N LEU A 104 1.42 -9.79 -4.64
CA LEU A 104 1.95 -11.14 -4.69
C LEU A 104 3.31 -11.12 -5.38
N SER A 105 4.31 -11.65 -4.71
CA SER A 105 5.67 -11.74 -5.24
C SER A 105 5.94 -13.10 -5.89
N PRO A 106 6.97 -13.23 -6.74
CA PRO A 106 7.31 -14.52 -7.39
C PRO A 106 7.62 -15.67 -6.43
N ASP A 107 7.98 -15.36 -5.18
CA ASP A 107 8.23 -16.33 -4.11
C ASP A 107 6.95 -16.82 -3.41
N GLY A 108 5.77 -16.47 -3.93
CA GLY A 108 4.49 -16.94 -3.41
C GLY A 108 3.99 -16.18 -2.19
N LEU A 109 4.68 -15.11 -1.76
CA LEU A 109 4.26 -14.33 -0.60
C LEU A 109 3.54 -13.04 -1.00
N TRP A 110 2.41 -12.78 -0.34
CA TRP A 110 1.75 -11.48 -0.35
C TRP A 110 2.40 -10.55 0.65
N ARG A 111 2.74 -9.34 0.22
CA ARG A 111 3.37 -8.30 1.05
C ARG A 111 2.61 -7.00 0.93
N GLN A 112 2.53 -6.24 2.01
CA GLN A 112 2.02 -4.88 1.96
C GLN A 112 2.83 -4.09 0.92
N HIS A 113 2.11 -3.37 0.06
CA HIS A 113 2.68 -2.69 -1.09
C HIS A 113 1.81 -1.49 -1.47
N SER A 114 2.41 -0.53 -2.14
CA SER A 114 1.69 0.59 -2.76
C SER A 114 2.16 0.80 -4.19
N TRP A 115 1.25 1.25 -5.04
CA TRP A 115 1.48 1.51 -6.45
C TRP A 115 0.81 2.83 -6.83
N ALA A 116 1.22 3.41 -7.95
CA ALA A 116 0.50 4.54 -8.53
C ALA A 116 -0.45 4.05 -9.63
N LEU A 117 -1.41 4.90 -9.98
CA LEU A 117 -2.33 4.67 -11.09
C LEU A 117 -2.29 5.89 -12.02
N ASP A 118 -2.10 5.64 -13.31
CA ASP A 118 -2.29 6.67 -14.35
C ASP A 118 -3.78 6.98 -14.55
N ALA A 119 -4.08 8.04 -15.30
CA ALA A 119 -5.46 8.51 -15.52
C ALA A 119 -6.34 7.50 -16.26
N ASP A 120 -5.74 6.59 -17.04
CA ASP A 120 -6.42 5.50 -17.73
C ASP A 120 -6.57 4.23 -16.88
N GLY A 121 -6.09 4.26 -15.63
CA GLY A 121 -6.10 3.12 -14.71
C GLY A 121 -4.90 2.18 -14.85
N THR A 122 -3.91 2.49 -15.69
CA THR A 122 -2.66 1.71 -15.80
C THR A 122 -1.92 1.72 -14.46
N LEU A 123 -1.53 0.54 -13.99
CA LEU A 123 -0.74 0.38 -12.77
C LEU A 123 0.71 0.81 -13.00
N VAL A 124 1.23 1.62 -12.09
CA VAL A 124 2.62 2.09 -12.10
C VAL A 124 3.35 1.46 -10.92
N GLU A 125 4.17 0.45 -11.21
CA GLU A 125 5.06 -0.20 -10.25
C GLU A 125 6.36 0.61 -10.12
N THR A 126 6.88 0.76 -8.90
CA THR A 126 8.01 1.64 -8.61
C THR A 126 9.20 0.94 -7.95
N THR A 127 9.07 -0.33 -7.56
CA THR A 127 10.17 -1.08 -6.93
C THR A 127 10.53 -2.34 -7.69
N GLU A 128 9.63 -3.32 -7.75
CA GLU A 128 9.96 -4.64 -8.28
C GLU A 128 8.74 -5.29 -8.95
N PRO A 129 8.95 -6.15 -9.96
CA PRO A 129 7.85 -6.85 -10.60
C PRO A 129 7.05 -7.70 -9.60
N ARG A 130 5.74 -7.49 -9.57
CA ARG A 130 4.79 -8.33 -8.82
C ARG A 130 3.95 -9.17 -9.77
N THR A 131 3.45 -10.28 -9.25
CA THR A 131 2.59 -11.23 -9.96
C THR A 131 1.13 -10.75 -9.96
N ALA A 132 0.67 -10.14 -8.86
CA ALA A 132 -0.68 -9.62 -8.71
C ALA A 132 -0.72 -8.52 -7.65
N TYR A 133 -1.77 -7.70 -7.67
CA TYR A 133 -2.03 -6.64 -6.70
C TYR A 133 -3.49 -6.69 -6.28
N VAL A 134 -3.75 -6.62 -4.98
CA VAL A 134 -5.09 -6.55 -4.42
C VAL A 134 -5.10 -5.44 -3.37
N GLY A 135 -6.01 -4.49 -3.52
CA GLY A 135 -6.08 -3.36 -2.61
C GLY A 135 -7.13 -2.35 -2.98
N ILE A 136 -6.97 -1.14 -2.47
CA ILE A 136 -7.89 -0.02 -2.67
C ILE A 136 -7.17 1.13 -3.37
N VAL A 137 -7.95 1.97 -4.05
CA VAL A 137 -7.48 3.29 -4.48
C VAL A 137 -7.81 4.27 -3.38
N LEU A 138 -6.81 5.01 -2.90
CA LEU A 138 -7.05 6.01 -1.86
C LEU A 138 -7.99 7.09 -2.39
N PRO A 139 -9.03 7.48 -1.64
CA PRO A 139 -9.88 8.60 -2.03
C PRO A 139 -9.05 9.87 -2.22
N ALA A 140 -9.43 10.65 -3.22
CA ALA A 140 -8.81 11.95 -3.47
C ALA A 140 -8.98 12.88 -2.25
N GLY A 141 -7.99 13.76 -2.03
CA GLY A 141 -8.02 14.71 -0.92
C GLY A 141 -7.42 14.12 0.37
N PRO A 142 -8.14 14.12 1.51
CA PRO A 142 -7.57 13.79 2.81
C PRO A 142 -6.77 12.48 2.90
N PRO A 143 -7.30 11.32 2.49
CA PRO A 143 -6.57 10.06 2.68
C PRO A 143 -5.29 10.00 1.85
N THR A 144 -5.36 10.41 0.58
CA THR A 144 -4.19 10.46 -0.29
C THR A 144 -3.13 11.46 0.20
N MET A 145 -3.55 12.63 0.69
CA MET A 145 -2.64 13.64 1.25
C MET A 145 -1.98 13.14 2.54
N GLN A 146 -2.72 12.47 3.43
CA GLN A 146 -2.17 11.86 4.64
C GLN A 146 -1.15 10.79 4.29
N PHE A 147 -1.47 9.88 3.36
CA PHE A 147 -0.53 8.87 2.88
C PHE A 147 0.75 9.51 2.33
N ALA A 148 0.61 10.49 1.44
CA ALA A 148 1.75 11.13 0.80
C ALA A 148 2.61 11.90 1.81
N GLY A 149 1.99 12.61 2.76
CA GLY A 149 2.68 13.35 3.81
C GLY A 149 3.46 12.45 4.77
N SER A 150 2.91 11.28 5.12
CA SER A 150 3.57 10.31 6.01
C SER A 150 4.73 9.58 5.34
N ASN A 151 4.64 9.32 4.03
CA ASN A 151 5.63 8.52 3.31
C ASN A 151 6.68 9.34 2.55
N ALA A 152 6.45 10.64 2.34
CA ALA A 152 7.38 11.53 1.61
C ALA A 152 7.47 12.95 2.22
N GLN A 153 7.46 13.06 3.55
CA GLN A 153 7.40 14.36 4.26
C GLN A 153 8.48 15.37 3.83
N ALA A 154 9.72 14.92 3.69
CA ALA A 154 10.84 15.79 3.30
C ALA A 154 10.65 16.33 1.87
N HIS A 155 10.17 15.47 0.96
CA HIS A 155 9.86 15.84 -0.42
C HIS A 155 8.69 16.83 -0.48
N LEU A 156 7.60 16.56 0.25
CA LEU A 156 6.47 17.46 0.37
C LEU A 156 6.90 18.85 0.83
N LYS A 157 7.74 18.93 1.88
CA LYS A 157 8.27 20.21 2.38
C LYS A 157 9.05 20.97 1.30
N SER A 158 9.86 20.26 0.51
CA SER A 158 10.64 20.85 -0.58
C SER A 158 9.73 21.42 -1.69
N VAL A 159 8.73 20.65 -2.13
CA VAL A 159 7.75 21.09 -3.14
C VAL A 159 6.95 22.30 -2.64
N LEU A 160 6.51 22.29 -1.39
CA LEU A 160 5.80 23.43 -0.78
C LEU A 160 6.67 24.69 -0.72
N ALA A 161 7.97 24.55 -0.41
CA ALA A 161 8.92 25.66 -0.35
C ALA A 161 9.18 26.31 -1.72
N ALA A 162 9.08 25.53 -2.81
CA ALA A 162 9.23 26.03 -4.18
C ALA A 162 8.09 26.97 -4.62
N ARG A 163 6.95 26.98 -3.92
CA ARG A 163 5.79 27.89 -4.17
C ARG A 163 5.24 27.90 -5.61
N GLY A 164 5.51 26.86 -6.39
CA GLY A 164 4.97 26.70 -7.75
C GLY A 164 3.47 26.33 -7.78
N PRO A 165 2.88 26.15 -8.97
CA PRO A 165 1.46 25.79 -9.12
C PRO A 165 1.05 24.54 -8.33
N ARG A 166 1.91 23.50 -8.34
CA ARG A 166 1.64 22.28 -7.57
C ARG A 166 1.64 22.52 -6.06
N ALA A 167 2.55 23.36 -5.57
CA ALA A 167 2.58 23.76 -4.15
C ALA A 167 1.27 24.44 -3.74
N GLN A 168 0.71 25.31 -4.59
CA GLN A 168 -0.56 25.99 -4.30
C GLN A 168 -1.73 25.00 -4.20
N GLN A 169 -1.78 24.00 -5.10
CA GLN A 169 -2.79 22.93 -5.04
C GLN A 169 -2.68 22.12 -3.74
N LEU A 170 -1.46 21.72 -3.35
CA LEU A 170 -1.22 20.97 -2.12
C LEU A 170 -1.55 21.79 -0.87
N ILE A 171 -1.23 23.09 -0.84
CA ILE A 171 -1.61 24.00 0.25
C ILE A 171 -3.14 24.08 0.39
N ALA A 172 -3.87 24.17 -0.73
CA ALA A 172 -5.33 24.18 -0.71
C ALA A 172 -5.90 22.89 -0.12
N MET A 173 -5.36 21.72 -0.51
CA MET A 173 -5.72 20.43 0.08
C MET A 173 -5.42 20.39 1.59
N ILE A 174 -4.22 20.80 2.02
CA ILE A 174 -3.84 20.83 3.44
C ILE A 174 -4.79 21.73 4.26
N ARG A 175 -5.18 22.89 3.72
CA ARG A 175 -6.15 23.78 4.39
C ARG A 175 -7.51 23.14 4.55
N SER A 176 -7.97 22.36 3.57
CA SER A 176 -9.24 21.62 3.68
C SER A 176 -9.20 20.54 4.77
N LEU A 177 -8.02 20.02 5.12
CA LEU A 177 -7.86 19.06 6.23
C LEU A 177 -7.97 19.71 7.61
N MET A 178 -7.51 20.95 7.72
CA MET A 178 -7.46 21.67 9.00
C MET A 178 -8.79 22.34 9.36
N ASN A 179 -9.70 22.47 8.39
CA ASN A 179 -11.03 23.06 8.56
C ASN A 179 -12.11 22.10 8.00
N PRO A 180 -12.36 20.95 8.67
CA PRO A 180 -13.34 19.96 8.21
C PRO A 180 -14.79 20.46 8.27
#